data_AF-A0A0X3XPR7-F1
#
_entry.id   AF-A0A0X3XPR7-F1
#
_cell.length_a   1.000
_cell.length_b   1.000
_cell.length_c   1.000
_cell.angle_alpha   90.00
_cell.angle_beta   90.00
_cell.angle_gamma   90.00
#
_symmetry.space_group_name_H-M   'P 1'
#
loop_
_entity.id
_entity.type
_entity.pdbx_description
1 polymer ?
#
loop_
_entity_poly.entity_id
_entity_poly.type
_entity_poly.pdbx_seq_one_letter_code
_entity_poly.pdbx_strand_id
1 'polypeptide(L)'
;MDESEPGEPTPQTCLRVAREAADLAAAADDHALTAMCRSSSRSEARLEEVMHAVHREAVEAEGCAARAERWAADPQMPGSALRHCARGAVDHAVRAQEAAGIEVTAAALRTELERQLTAQERAELESELRRAEAEREAVERAATGMDSDNRHLARMNAFLAESAVPALGWSAGHVRVMEAAETGRLYWRDGQARQAAERGVWSGGRRVHRERTQALHAAGFLTAAAAPDSVQVLTPTPMGKVALELARLHPAGLYDSDTAAYEARYARVAKRHKRMDDKKAAAHRLPALEYGAVGRYRRPVTLAEQEVRAEREATEQWEDEGGYCPGVPAPAPAVEGAVRCPCCGLRKATVAGVLAPHKPTRTAAEACPGSGLRPAAEASRAVPPDTAVRAEQPLLRRLFAPRAAREQRPARDVRTVIRRPQRVLTVEERKRVRDTAALNFQAALIMGIIDPVPNASPMPEEAGAWVREHVWPEHIQQIERKYPHGFARWSMCERGTCWNCLNGRCDICVHRQRGGPDVDRNQDWVTNHQGIAVARLILRPDGEPCVWWCRCACLKDGPAPARPAAKVKPAPGAPPATSAPARESAATSFRAPEAGTLQAALW
;
A
#
# COMPACT_ATOMS: atom_id res chain seq x y z
N MET A 1 7.18 -11.76 12.69
CA MET A 1 7.15 -11.19 14.04
C MET A 1 5.83 -11.62 14.61
N ASP A 2 5.86 -12.53 15.58
CA ASP A 2 4.66 -13.02 16.25
C ASP A 2 4.15 -11.90 17.16
N GLU A 3 3.00 -11.33 16.83
CA GLU A 3 2.26 -10.45 17.73
C GLU A 3 1.66 -11.33 18.84
N SER A 4 2.45 -11.65 19.86
CA SER A 4 1.91 -12.22 21.11
C SER A 4 0.85 -11.28 21.65
N GLU A 5 -0.35 -11.81 21.93
CA GLU A 5 -1.46 -11.01 22.42
C GLU A 5 -1.08 -10.30 23.73
N PRO A 6 -1.49 -9.04 23.94
CA PRO A 6 -1.13 -8.27 25.11
C PRO A 6 -1.69 -8.92 26.39
N GLY A 7 -0.81 -9.57 27.16
CA GLY A 7 -1.15 -10.27 28.39
C GLY A 7 -0.67 -11.73 28.47
N GLU A 8 0.02 -12.25 27.45
CA GLU A 8 0.62 -13.58 27.51
C GLU A 8 1.84 -13.65 28.47
N PRO A 9 2.04 -14.77 29.18
CA PRO A 9 3.23 -14.97 30.00
C PRO A 9 4.49 -14.90 29.13
N THR A 10 5.54 -14.27 29.66
CA THR A 10 6.82 -14.16 28.94
C THR A 10 7.41 -15.56 28.67
N PRO A 11 8.22 -15.73 27.60
CA PRO A 11 8.94 -16.97 27.34
C PRO A 11 9.70 -17.49 28.57
N GLN A 12 10.31 -16.59 29.35
CA GLN A 12 11.03 -16.92 30.58
C GLN A 12 10.10 -17.46 31.67
N THR A 13 8.91 -16.87 31.84
CA THR A 13 7.90 -17.37 32.78
C THR A 13 7.39 -18.75 32.34
N CYS A 14 7.09 -18.94 31.05
CA CYS A 14 6.68 -20.26 30.53
C CYS A 14 7.73 -21.34 30.78
N LEU A 15 9.02 -21.03 30.54
CA LEU A 15 10.12 -21.96 30.82
C LEU A 15 10.24 -22.29 32.31
N ARG A 16 10.17 -21.28 33.19
CA ARG A 16 10.24 -21.48 34.63
C ARG A 16 9.09 -22.38 35.10
N VAL A 17 7.85 -22.06 34.71
CA VAL A 17 6.67 -22.84 35.09
C VAL A 17 6.75 -24.28 34.57
N ALA A 18 7.23 -24.48 33.33
CA ALA A 18 7.38 -25.83 32.78
C ALA A 18 8.37 -26.68 33.57
N ARG A 19 9.50 -26.10 33.99
CA ARG A 19 10.50 -26.78 34.83
C ARG A 19 9.96 -27.09 36.22
N GLU A 20 9.37 -26.10 36.88
CA GLU A 20 8.80 -26.26 38.22
C GLU A 20 7.68 -27.31 38.25
N ALA A 21 6.85 -27.38 37.20
CA ALA A 21 5.85 -28.42 37.06
C ALA A 21 6.47 -29.82 36.90
N ALA A 22 7.53 -29.96 36.09
CA ALA A 22 8.24 -31.23 35.95
C ALA A 22 8.88 -31.69 37.28
N ASP A 23 9.47 -30.77 38.04
CA ASP A 23 10.04 -31.06 39.35
C ASP A 23 8.97 -31.53 40.36
N LEU A 24 7.79 -30.90 40.36
CA LEU A 24 6.65 -31.32 41.19
C LEU A 24 6.11 -32.70 40.79
N ALA A 25 6.10 -33.02 39.49
CA ALA A 25 5.68 -34.33 39.00
C ALA A 25 6.69 -35.43 39.38
N ALA A 26 7.98 -35.15 39.29
CA ALA A 26 9.04 -36.06 39.73
C ALA A 26 8.97 -36.32 41.24
N ALA A 27 8.72 -35.29 42.05
CA ALA A 27 8.53 -35.46 43.50
C ALA A 27 7.31 -36.34 43.84
N ALA A 28 6.24 -36.27 43.04
CA ALA A 28 5.09 -37.16 43.19
C ALA A 28 5.45 -38.63 42.87
N ASP A 29 6.28 -38.85 41.83
CA ASP A 29 6.78 -40.18 41.44
C ASP A 29 7.64 -40.80 42.56
N ASP A 30 8.59 -40.04 43.10
CA ASP A 30 9.42 -40.46 44.23
C ASP A 30 8.58 -40.83 45.47
N HIS A 31 7.50 -40.08 45.72
CA HIS A 31 6.58 -40.37 46.81
C HIS A 31 5.82 -41.69 46.59
N ALA A 32 5.30 -41.91 45.37
CA ALA A 32 4.60 -43.15 45.01
C ALA A 32 5.52 -44.37 45.09
N LEU A 33 6.75 -44.25 44.59
CA LEU A 33 7.78 -45.29 44.71
C LEU A 33 8.11 -45.59 46.17
N THR A 34 8.31 -44.55 46.99
CA THR A 34 8.57 -44.71 48.43
C THR A 34 7.40 -45.39 49.15
N ALA A 35 6.15 -45.07 48.79
CA ALA A 35 4.96 -45.70 49.34
C ALA A 35 4.87 -47.19 48.96
N MET A 36 5.22 -47.54 47.72
CA MET A 36 5.33 -48.94 47.27
C MET A 36 6.39 -49.69 48.09
N CYS A 37 7.61 -49.16 48.20
CA CYS A 37 8.71 -49.81 48.92
C CYS A 37 8.44 -50.01 50.41
N ARG A 38 7.60 -49.15 51.03
CA ARG A 38 7.23 -49.27 52.45
C ARG A 38 6.04 -50.20 52.70
N SER A 39 5.33 -50.63 51.66
CA SER A 39 4.17 -51.52 51.81
C SER A 39 4.60 -52.96 52.04
N SER A 40 4.21 -53.54 53.17
CA SER A 40 4.44 -54.95 53.50
C SER A 40 3.19 -55.82 53.36
N SER A 41 2.18 -55.40 52.58
CA SER A 41 0.80 -55.91 52.68
C SER A 41 0.15 -56.31 51.34
N ARG A 42 -1.03 -56.96 51.43
CA ARG A 42 -1.92 -57.41 50.32
C ARG A 42 -2.37 -56.33 49.32
N SER A 43 -1.98 -55.06 49.48
CA SER A 43 -2.32 -53.96 48.57
C SER A 43 -1.27 -53.64 47.50
N GLU A 44 -0.28 -54.51 47.31
CA GLU A 44 0.86 -54.32 46.39
C GLU A 44 0.41 -53.99 44.96
N ALA A 45 -0.54 -54.75 44.40
CA ALA A 45 -1.04 -54.52 43.04
C ALA A 45 -1.67 -53.12 42.83
N ARG A 46 -2.34 -52.58 43.86
CA ARG A 46 -2.92 -51.23 43.79
C ARG A 46 -1.84 -50.15 43.86
N LEU A 47 -0.80 -50.36 44.67
CA LEU A 47 0.31 -49.42 44.80
C LEU A 47 1.21 -49.44 43.55
N GLU A 48 1.39 -50.59 42.93
CA GLU A 48 2.07 -50.73 41.64
C GLU A 48 1.31 -50.01 40.52
N GLU A 49 -0.03 -50.13 40.47
CA GLU A 49 -0.86 -49.37 39.53
C GLU A 49 -0.72 -47.86 39.74
N VAL A 50 -0.78 -47.40 40.98
CA VAL A 50 -0.56 -45.97 41.33
C VAL A 50 0.83 -45.52 40.90
N MET A 51 1.89 -46.26 41.24
CA MET A 51 3.27 -45.93 40.86
C MET A 51 3.40 -45.81 39.33
N HIS A 52 2.85 -46.76 38.56
CA HIS A 52 2.90 -46.69 37.10
C HIS A 52 2.10 -45.52 36.52
N ALA A 53 0.96 -45.18 37.12
CA ALA A 53 0.17 -44.02 36.71
C ALA A 53 0.93 -42.71 36.97
N VAL A 54 1.52 -42.56 38.15
CA VAL A 54 2.31 -41.38 38.53
C VAL A 54 3.54 -41.24 37.65
N HIS A 55 4.30 -42.32 37.47
CA HIS A 55 5.51 -42.33 36.65
C HIS A 55 5.24 -41.90 35.21
N ARG A 56 4.14 -42.40 34.62
CA ARG A 56 3.73 -42.01 33.26
C ARG A 56 3.50 -40.50 33.15
N GLU A 57 2.78 -39.92 34.10
CA GLU A 57 2.49 -38.49 34.10
C GLU A 57 3.76 -37.66 34.36
N ALA A 58 4.66 -38.12 35.23
CA ALA A 58 5.95 -37.47 35.48
C ALA A 58 6.83 -37.41 34.21
N VAL A 59 6.93 -38.51 33.45
CA VAL A 59 7.66 -38.56 32.17
C VAL A 59 7.07 -37.59 31.14
N GLU A 60 5.74 -37.47 31.08
CA GLU A 60 5.09 -36.53 30.16
C GLU A 60 5.28 -35.06 30.58
N ALA A 61 5.31 -34.77 31.89
CA ALA A 61 5.64 -33.44 32.41
C ALA A 61 7.08 -33.04 32.06
N GLU A 62 8.05 -33.94 32.28
CA GLU A 62 9.45 -33.75 31.88
C GLU A 62 9.57 -33.57 30.36
N GLY A 63 8.86 -34.39 29.58
CA GLY A 63 8.80 -34.28 28.12
C GLY A 63 8.27 -32.93 27.64
N CYS A 64 7.27 -32.37 28.32
CA CYS A 64 6.76 -31.03 28.08
C CYS A 64 7.81 -29.95 28.40
N ALA A 65 8.49 -30.05 29.54
CA ALA A 65 9.54 -29.12 29.94
C ALA A 65 10.74 -29.14 28.98
N ALA A 66 11.21 -30.33 28.59
CA ALA A 66 12.27 -30.50 27.60
C ALA A 66 11.90 -29.95 26.22
N ARG A 67 10.63 -30.09 25.79
CA ARG A 67 10.13 -29.44 24.57
C ARG A 67 10.16 -27.92 24.69
N ALA A 68 9.75 -27.36 25.84
CA ALA A 68 9.80 -25.92 26.08
C ALA A 68 11.22 -25.37 25.93
N GLU A 69 12.23 -26.05 26.50
CA GLU A 69 13.63 -25.63 26.38
C GLU A 69 14.13 -25.65 24.93
N ARG A 70 13.84 -26.72 24.19
CA ARG A 70 14.19 -26.81 22.77
C ARG A 70 13.55 -25.69 21.95
N TRP A 71 12.29 -25.38 22.22
CA TRP A 71 11.56 -24.33 21.50
C TRP A 71 12.01 -22.93 21.88
N ALA A 72 12.46 -22.71 23.12
CA ALA A 72 13.03 -21.43 23.52
C ALA A 72 14.38 -21.15 22.85
N ALA A 73 15.12 -22.19 22.48
CA ALA A 73 16.37 -22.06 21.74
C ALA A 73 16.16 -21.83 20.23
N ASP A 74 14.94 -22.03 19.71
CA ASP A 74 14.63 -21.88 18.29
C ASP A 74 14.00 -20.50 17.99
N PRO A 75 14.70 -19.61 17.26
CA PRO A 75 14.19 -18.28 16.92
C PRO A 75 12.95 -18.30 16.00
N GLN A 76 12.67 -19.42 15.35
CA GLN A 76 11.51 -19.57 14.46
C GLN A 76 10.25 -20.01 15.19
N MET A 77 10.36 -20.46 16.45
CA MET A 77 9.22 -21.00 17.18
C MET A 77 8.33 -19.89 17.76
N PRO A 78 7.00 -20.01 17.60
CA PRO A 78 6.07 -19.02 18.11
C PRO A 78 6.01 -19.04 19.64
N GLY A 79 5.81 -17.88 20.27
CA GLY A 79 5.71 -17.78 21.74
C GLY A 79 4.56 -18.62 22.33
N SER A 80 3.50 -18.82 21.54
CA SER A 80 2.37 -19.68 21.89
C SER A 80 2.75 -21.15 22.08
N ALA A 81 3.81 -21.63 21.42
CA ALA A 81 4.32 -22.99 21.57
C ALA A 81 4.90 -23.20 22.98
N LEU A 82 5.66 -22.24 23.50
CA LEU A 82 6.19 -22.29 24.88
C LEU A 82 5.07 -22.34 25.91
N ARG A 83 4.02 -21.54 25.70
CA ARG A 83 2.84 -21.53 26.56
C ARG A 83 2.10 -22.86 26.53
N HIS A 84 2.00 -23.49 25.36
CA HIS A 84 1.39 -24.82 25.21
C HIS A 84 2.17 -25.88 25.99
N CYS A 85 3.50 -25.89 25.88
CA CYS A 85 4.35 -26.79 26.66
C CYS A 85 4.24 -26.56 28.17
N ALA A 86 4.25 -25.31 28.63
CA ALA A 86 4.13 -24.99 30.04
C ALA A 86 2.78 -25.45 30.61
N ARG A 87 1.68 -25.24 29.89
CA ARG A 87 0.35 -25.76 30.27
C ARG A 87 0.33 -27.29 30.33
N GLY A 88 0.90 -27.94 29.32
CA GLY A 88 1.02 -29.40 29.29
C GLY A 88 1.77 -29.93 30.51
N ALA A 89 2.93 -29.35 30.83
CA ALA A 89 3.72 -29.74 32.00
C ALA A 89 2.92 -29.61 33.31
N VAL A 90 2.23 -28.48 33.50
CA VAL A 90 1.38 -28.25 34.68
C VAL A 90 0.23 -29.26 34.76
N ASP A 91 -0.43 -29.56 33.63
CA ASP A 91 -1.54 -30.52 33.61
C ASP A 91 -1.10 -31.95 33.93
N HIS A 92 0.07 -32.37 33.45
CA HIS A 92 0.68 -33.66 33.79
C HIS A 92 1.13 -33.71 35.25
N ALA A 93 1.73 -32.64 35.77
CA ALA A 93 2.11 -32.55 37.18
C ALA A 93 0.91 -32.66 38.13
N VAL A 94 -0.21 -31.99 37.80
CA VAL A 94 -1.46 -32.11 38.56
C VAL A 94 -1.96 -33.56 38.59
N ARG A 95 -2.00 -34.25 37.43
CA ARG A 95 -2.41 -35.66 37.36
C ARG A 95 -1.48 -36.59 38.13
N ALA A 96 -0.16 -36.34 38.10
CA ALA A 96 0.83 -37.09 38.87
C ALA A 96 0.56 -36.95 40.39
N GLN A 97 0.33 -35.73 40.88
CA GLN A 97 0.02 -35.46 42.28
C GLN A 97 -1.32 -36.09 42.73
N GLU A 98 -2.36 -36.00 41.89
CA GLU A 98 -3.66 -36.63 42.13
C GLU A 98 -3.54 -38.16 42.21
N ALA A 99 -2.81 -38.78 41.28
CA ALA A 99 -2.60 -40.22 41.26
C ALA A 99 -1.79 -40.70 42.48
N ALA A 100 -0.78 -39.93 42.92
CA ALA A 100 0.02 -40.21 44.11
C ALA A 100 -0.76 -40.00 45.43
N GLY A 101 -1.92 -39.35 45.38
CA GLY A 101 -2.72 -39.02 46.56
C GLY A 101 -2.09 -37.97 47.47
N ILE A 102 -1.28 -37.06 46.90
CA ILE A 102 -0.64 -35.96 47.63
C ILE A 102 -1.33 -34.63 47.33
N GLU A 103 -0.95 -33.58 48.06
CA GLU A 103 -1.49 -32.23 47.84
C GLU A 103 -1.16 -31.72 46.42
N VAL A 104 -2.17 -31.19 45.72
CA VAL A 104 -2.07 -30.77 44.32
C VAL A 104 -1.54 -29.33 44.21
N THR A 105 -0.28 -29.13 44.58
CA THR A 105 0.37 -27.81 44.57
C THR A 105 0.63 -27.28 43.15
N ALA A 106 0.77 -28.16 42.16
CA ALA A 106 1.03 -27.78 40.77
C ALA A 106 -0.10 -26.94 40.16
N ALA A 107 -1.33 -27.03 40.69
CA ALA A 107 -2.46 -26.22 40.22
C ALA A 107 -2.22 -24.70 40.39
N ALA A 108 -1.42 -24.28 41.37
CA ALA A 108 -1.09 -22.87 41.58
C ALA A 108 -0.33 -22.27 40.38
N LEU A 109 0.48 -23.07 39.68
CA LEU A 109 1.24 -22.67 38.50
C LEU A 109 0.35 -22.30 37.30
N ARG A 110 -0.89 -22.81 37.23
CA ARG A 110 -1.87 -22.37 36.21
C ARG A 110 -2.20 -20.90 36.35
N THR A 111 -2.37 -20.43 37.59
CA THR A 111 -2.68 -19.03 37.90
C THR A 111 -1.55 -18.10 37.43
N GLU A 112 -0.31 -18.57 37.50
CA GLU A 112 0.85 -17.80 37.03
C GLU A 112 0.91 -17.70 35.50
N LEU A 113 0.57 -18.79 34.78
CA LEU A 113 0.44 -18.77 33.31
C LEU A 113 -0.76 -17.97 32.80
N GLU A 114 -1.77 -17.77 33.66
CA GLU A 114 -2.98 -17.01 33.37
C GLU A 114 -2.94 -15.58 33.91
N ARG A 115 -1.88 -15.23 34.65
CA ARG A 115 -1.69 -13.88 35.20
C ARG A 115 -1.65 -12.87 34.06
N GLN A 116 -2.66 -12.03 33.99
CA GLN A 116 -2.66 -10.92 33.04
C GLN A 116 -1.63 -9.87 33.48
N LEU A 117 -0.75 -9.47 32.56
CA LEU A 117 0.12 -8.31 32.76
C LEU A 117 -0.72 -7.07 33.04
N THR A 118 -0.30 -6.28 34.01
CA THR A 118 -0.89 -4.97 34.32
C THR A 118 -0.70 -4.01 33.14
N ALA A 119 -1.54 -2.98 33.04
CA ALA A 119 -1.42 -1.97 31.99
C ALA A 119 -0.05 -1.28 31.99
N GLN A 120 0.56 -1.11 33.16
CA GLN A 120 1.90 -0.53 33.32
C GLN A 120 2.98 -1.45 32.76
N GLU A 121 3.00 -2.73 33.16
CA GLU A 121 3.96 -3.71 32.64
C GLU A 121 3.86 -3.84 31.11
N ARG A 122 2.65 -3.77 30.54
CA ARG A 122 2.45 -3.77 29.09
C ARG A 122 3.08 -2.53 28.43
N ALA A 123 2.88 -1.36 29.02
CA ALA A 123 3.44 -0.11 28.49
C ALA A 123 4.97 -0.09 28.53
N GLU A 124 5.57 -0.64 29.60
CA GLU A 124 7.02 -0.78 29.75
C GLU A 124 7.59 -1.73 28.68
N LEU A 125 6.98 -2.90 28.49
CA LEU A 125 7.39 -3.87 27.47
C LEU A 125 7.25 -3.31 26.05
N GLU A 126 6.14 -2.64 25.74
CA GLU A 126 5.95 -1.98 24.44
C GLU A 126 7.01 -0.88 24.21
N SER A 127 7.36 -0.12 25.25
CA SER A 127 8.41 0.89 25.17
C SER A 127 9.80 0.27 24.96
N GLU A 128 10.09 -0.88 25.54
CA GLU A 128 11.33 -1.63 25.29
C GLU A 128 11.40 -2.16 23.86
N LEU A 129 10.30 -2.76 23.37
CA LEU A 129 10.20 -3.22 21.99
C LEU A 129 10.38 -2.08 21.00
N ARG A 130 9.76 -0.92 21.24
CA ARG A 130 9.92 0.27 20.39
C ARG A 130 11.36 0.82 20.41
N ARG A 131 12.05 0.78 21.56
CA ARG A 131 13.48 1.16 21.64
C ARG A 131 14.36 0.19 20.85
N ALA A 132 14.18 -1.10 21.05
CA ALA A 132 14.94 -2.12 20.34
C ALA A 132 14.69 -2.09 18.82
N GLU A 133 13.44 -1.84 18.39
CA GLU A 133 13.10 -1.63 16.98
C GLU A 133 13.75 -0.36 16.42
N ALA A 134 13.71 0.74 17.15
CA ALA A 134 14.35 2.00 16.75
C ALA A 134 15.88 1.85 16.63
N GLU A 135 16.52 1.11 17.53
CA GLU A 135 17.96 0.81 17.46
C GLU A 135 18.30 -0.05 16.23
N ARG A 136 17.53 -1.11 15.97
CA ARG A 136 17.71 -1.93 14.74
C ARG A 136 17.53 -1.09 13.49
N GLU A 137 16.48 -0.26 13.44
CA GLU A 137 16.20 0.63 12.32
C GLU A 137 17.32 1.67 12.13
N ALA A 138 17.88 2.22 13.22
CA ALA A 138 19.00 3.15 13.15
C ALA A 138 20.26 2.48 12.56
N VAL A 139 20.56 1.24 12.96
CA VAL A 139 21.66 0.45 12.39
C VAL A 139 21.44 0.19 10.90
N GLU A 140 20.24 -0.25 10.50
CA GLU A 140 19.92 -0.51 9.10
C GLU A 140 19.94 0.77 8.24
N ARG A 141 19.45 1.90 8.77
CA ARG A 141 19.57 3.21 8.11
C ARG A 141 21.02 3.63 7.95
N ALA A 142 21.85 3.48 8.98
CA ALA A 142 23.26 3.82 8.90
C ALA A 142 23.98 2.98 7.84
N ALA A 143 23.64 1.69 7.71
CA ALA A 143 24.25 0.79 6.75
C ALA A 143 23.83 1.05 5.29
N THR A 144 22.57 1.42 5.06
CA THR A 144 22.01 1.53 3.70
C THR A 144 21.80 2.95 3.22
N GLY A 145 21.76 3.91 4.13
CA GLY A 145 21.29 5.27 3.87
C GLY A 145 19.82 5.33 3.47
N MET A 146 19.01 4.29 3.73
CA MET A 146 17.61 4.18 3.33
C MET A 146 16.72 3.87 4.54
N ASP A 147 15.48 4.37 4.55
CA ASP A 147 14.44 3.95 5.49
C ASP A 147 13.92 2.52 5.19
N SER A 148 13.11 1.96 6.10
CA SER A 148 12.56 0.60 6.00
C SER A 148 11.80 0.36 4.69
N ASP A 149 11.04 1.36 4.24
CA ASP A 149 10.19 1.26 3.06
C ASP A 149 11.04 1.23 1.78
N ASN A 150 12.05 2.09 1.67
CA ASN A 150 12.99 2.11 0.56
C ASN A 150 13.87 0.86 0.53
N ARG A 151 14.27 0.33 1.70
CA ARG A 151 14.95 -0.98 1.77
C ARG A 151 14.04 -2.11 1.28
N HIS A 152 12.76 -2.09 1.64
CA HIS A 152 11.79 -3.05 1.12
C HIS A 152 11.59 -2.92 -0.39
N LEU A 153 11.45 -1.69 -0.91
CA LEU A 153 11.37 -1.43 -2.35
C LEU A 153 12.62 -1.90 -3.09
N ALA A 154 13.81 -1.70 -2.55
CA ALA A 154 15.06 -2.20 -3.12
C ALA A 154 15.05 -3.73 -3.26
N ARG A 155 14.61 -4.45 -2.21
CA ARG A 155 14.44 -5.92 -2.26
C ARG A 155 13.42 -6.36 -3.30
N MET A 156 12.26 -5.68 -3.39
CA MET A 156 11.23 -5.98 -4.38
C MET A 156 11.70 -5.71 -5.81
N ASN A 157 12.48 -4.65 -6.03
CA ASN A 157 13.05 -4.36 -7.34
C ASN A 157 14.13 -5.38 -7.74
N ALA A 158 14.92 -5.89 -6.80
CA ALA A 158 15.87 -6.97 -7.06
C ALA A 158 15.13 -8.24 -7.53
N PHE A 159 14.08 -8.64 -6.81
CA PHE A 159 13.22 -9.76 -7.22
C PHE A 159 12.56 -9.54 -8.59
N LEU A 160 12.08 -8.32 -8.86
CA LEU A 160 11.55 -7.95 -10.18
C LEU A 160 12.63 -8.06 -11.27
N ALA A 161 13.87 -7.64 -10.98
CA ALA A 161 14.98 -7.68 -11.93
C ALA A 161 15.36 -9.11 -12.31
N GLU A 162 15.37 -10.05 -11.36
CA GLU A 162 15.66 -11.47 -11.60
C GLU A 162 14.73 -12.08 -12.66
N SER A 163 13.44 -11.72 -12.63
CA SER A 163 12.46 -12.22 -13.61
C SER A 163 12.45 -11.41 -14.92
N ALA A 164 12.64 -10.09 -14.85
CA ALA A 164 12.48 -9.20 -15.99
C ALA A 164 13.73 -9.15 -16.90
N VAL A 165 14.94 -9.14 -16.34
CA VAL A 165 16.18 -8.92 -17.11
C VAL A 165 16.46 -10.04 -18.12
N PRO A 166 16.37 -11.34 -17.78
CA PRO A 166 16.51 -12.41 -18.79
C PRO A 166 15.47 -12.30 -19.90
N ALA A 167 14.25 -11.83 -19.56
CA ALA A 167 13.16 -11.69 -20.53
C ALA A 167 13.44 -10.60 -21.57
N LEU A 168 14.18 -9.53 -21.22
CA LEU A 168 14.57 -8.45 -22.13
C LEU A 168 15.42 -8.96 -23.32
N GLY A 169 16.15 -10.07 -23.15
CA GLY A 169 17.05 -10.55 -24.19
C GLY A 169 18.22 -9.58 -24.43
N TRP A 170 18.68 -8.88 -23.39
CA TRP A 170 19.77 -7.90 -23.50
C TRP A 170 21.13 -8.54 -23.22
N SER A 171 22.16 -8.00 -23.85
CA SER A 171 23.56 -8.26 -23.52
C SER A 171 24.17 -7.05 -22.81
N ALA A 172 25.37 -7.20 -22.25
CA ALA A 172 26.17 -6.06 -21.76
C ALA A 172 26.38 -4.97 -22.85
N GLY A 173 26.36 -5.35 -24.12
CA GLY A 173 26.43 -4.42 -25.25
C GLY A 173 25.21 -3.50 -25.36
N HIS A 174 24.03 -3.96 -24.98
CA HIS A 174 22.79 -3.15 -24.97
C HIS A 174 22.79 -2.18 -23.79
N VAL A 175 23.25 -2.63 -22.61
CA VAL A 175 23.38 -1.79 -21.41
C VAL A 175 24.29 -0.59 -21.69
N ARG A 176 25.46 -0.80 -22.30
CA ARG A 176 26.38 0.30 -22.66
C ARG A 176 25.77 1.36 -23.59
N VAL A 177 24.87 0.96 -24.50
CA VAL A 177 24.14 1.89 -25.37
C VAL A 177 23.14 2.70 -24.55
N MET A 178 22.40 2.06 -23.66
CA MET A 178 21.44 2.72 -22.76
C MET A 178 22.13 3.69 -21.80
N GLU A 179 23.30 3.36 -21.26
CA GLU A 179 24.12 4.25 -20.43
C GLU A 179 24.63 5.48 -21.20
N ALA A 180 25.06 5.28 -22.45
CA ALA A 180 25.44 6.39 -23.33
C ALA A 180 24.24 7.32 -23.60
N ALA A 181 23.04 6.76 -23.76
CA ALA A 181 21.81 7.53 -23.93
C ALA A 181 21.39 8.26 -22.64
N GLU A 182 21.50 7.62 -21.47
CA GLU A 182 21.15 8.21 -20.17
C GLU A 182 22.04 9.41 -19.84
N THR A 183 23.33 9.32 -20.15
CA THR A 183 24.27 10.46 -20.02
C THR A 183 24.03 11.55 -21.08
N GLY A 184 23.06 11.35 -21.98
CA GLY A 184 22.74 12.26 -23.06
C GLY A 184 23.84 12.35 -24.11
N ARG A 185 24.73 11.36 -24.24
CA ARG A 185 25.87 11.38 -25.19
C ARG A 185 25.62 10.59 -26.47
N LEU A 186 24.52 9.85 -26.54
CA LEU A 186 24.19 9.02 -27.70
C LEU A 186 23.41 9.83 -28.74
N TYR A 187 23.84 9.77 -30.00
CA TYR A 187 23.18 10.47 -31.10
C TYR A 187 23.30 9.74 -32.43
N TRP A 188 22.40 10.06 -33.37
CA TRP A 188 22.48 9.69 -34.77
C TRP A 188 22.93 10.86 -35.63
N ARG A 189 23.82 10.57 -36.57
CA ARG A 189 24.24 11.47 -37.63
C ARG A 189 24.59 10.64 -38.87
N ASP A 190 24.10 11.05 -40.02
CA ASP A 190 24.33 10.36 -41.31
C ASP A 190 23.98 8.85 -41.26
N GLY A 191 22.90 8.49 -40.53
CA GLY A 191 22.47 7.10 -40.35
C GLY A 191 23.36 6.23 -39.45
N GLN A 192 24.35 6.81 -38.76
CA GLN A 192 25.25 6.10 -37.84
C GLN A 192 25.01 6.51 -36.38
N ALA A 193 25.00 5.53 -35.48
CA ALA A 193 24.98 5.76 -34.04
C ALA A 193 26.38 6.10 -33.53
N ARG A 194 26.48 7.23 -32.81
CA ARG A 194 27.73 7.73 -32.23
C ARG A 194 27.53 8.09 -30.78
N GLN A 195 28.61 7.98 -30.02
CA GLN A 195 28.69 8.46 -28.65
C GLN A 195 29.68 9.62 -28.59
N ALA A 196 29.17 10.79 -28.21
CA ALA A 196 29.95 11.98 -27.95
C ALA A 196 30.88 11.78 -26.74
N ALA A 197 32.00 12.51 -26.71
CA ALA A 197 32.88 12.56 -25.55
C ALA A 197 32.17 13.24 -24.36
N GLU A 198 31.51 14.37 -24.64
CA GLU A 198 30.83 15.22 -23.68
C GLU A 198 29.35 15.39 -24.03
N ARG A 199 28.53 15.68 -23.03
CA ARG A 199 27.11 15.97 -23.22
C ARG A 199 26.96 17.30 -23.96
N GLY A 200 26.23 17.30 -25.07
CA GLY A 200 25.96 18.51 -25.87
C GLY A 200 26.85 18.68 -27.10
N VAL A 201 27.91 17.87 -27.26
CA VAL A 201 28.88 18.02 -28.36
C VAL A 201 28.66 16.96 -29.45
N TRP A 202 28.09 17.35 -30.59
CA TRP A 202 27.65 16.42 -31.65
C TRP A 202 28.53 16.37 -32.91
N SER A 203 29.69 17.04 -32.87
CA SER A 203 30.62 17.16 -33.99
C SER A 203 31.61 15.99 -34.13
N GLY A 204 31.54 14.98 -33.24
CA GLY A 204 32.45 13.84 -33.25
C GLY A 204 32.11 12.79 -32.19
N GLY A 205 32.88 11.72 -32.13
CA GLY A 205 32.66 10.66 -31.13
C GLY A 205 32.95 9.26 -31.65
N ARG A 206 32.94 8.30 -30.73
CA ARG A 206 33.16 6.89 -31.06
C ARG A 206 31.93 6.30 -31.72
N ARG A 207 32.13 5.45 -32.74
CA ARG A 207 31.04 4.70 -33.36
C ARG A 207 30.48 3.69 -32.36
N VAL A 208 29.15 3.64 -32.27
CA VAL A 208 28.41 2.68 -31.46
C VAL A 208 27.78 1.65 -32.39
N HIS A 209 27.60 0.42 -31.91
CA HIS A 209 27.03 -0.64 -32.73
C HIS A 209 25.64 -0.25 -33.25
N ARG A 210 25.52 -0.12 -34.57
CA ARG A 210 24.30 0.36 -35.24
C ARG A 210 23.11 -0.53 -34.92
N GLU A 211 23.27 -1.84 -35.05
CA GLU A 211 22.16 -2.79 -34.90
C GLU A 211 21.58 -2.81 -33.48
N ARG A 212 22.42 -2.68 -32.44
CA ARG A 212 21.95 -2.63 -31.05
C ARG A 212 21.14 -1.37 -30.80
N THR A 213 21.67 -0.24 -31.27
CA THR A 213 21.01 1.06 -31.11
C THR A 213 19.66 1.07 -31.84
N GLN A 214 19.63 0.54 -33.06
CA GLN A 214 18.41 0.43 -33.84
C GLN A 214 17.40 -0.54 -33.20
N ALA A 215 17.85 -1.67 -32.66
CA ALA A 215 16.98 -2.61 -31.95
C ALA A 215 16.37 -2.01 -30.68
N LEU A 216 17.15 -1.26 -29.89
CA LEU A 216 16.66 -0.55 -28.70
C LEU A 216 15.66 0.55 -29.04
N HIS A 217 15.92 1.32 -30.10
CA HIS A 217 14.98 2.33 -30.61
C HIS A 217 13.69 1.69 -31.15
N ALA A 218 13.79 0.64 -31.96
CA ALA A 218 12.63 -0.05 -32.53
C ALA A 218 11.74 -0.72 -31.47
N ALA A 219 12.33 -1.18 -30.35
CA ALA A 219 11.60 -1.72 -29.22
C ALA A 219 11.07 -0.66 -28.24
N GLY A 220 11.29 0.63 -28.51
CA GLY A 220 10.77 1.74 -27.70
C GLY A 220 11.53 2.02 -26.40
N PHE A 221 12.72 1.45 -26.21
CA PHE A 221 13.59 1.78 -25.08
C PHE A 221 14.31 3.13 -25.25
N LEU A 222 14.55 3.52 -26.50
CA LEU A 222 15.11 4.82 -26.87
C LEU A 222 14.09 5.63 -27.68
N THR A 223 14.16 6.94 -27.53
CA THR A 223 13.46 7.90 -28.40
C THR A 223 14.46 8.90 -28.98
N ALA A 224 14.19 9.38 -30.19
CA ALA A 224 15.02 10.32 -30.92
C ALA A 224 14.41 11.72 -30.88
N ALA A 225 15.18 12.71 -30.41
CA ALA A 225 14.83 14.12 -30.46
C ALA A 225 15.71 14.83 -31.49
N ALA A 226 15.10 15.67 -32.34
CA ALA A 226 15.84 16.47 -33.31
C ALA A 226 16.73 17.50 -32.60
N ALA A 227 17.96 17.63 -33.07
CA ALA A 227 18.95 18.62 -32.65
C ALA A 227 19.48 19.36 -33.90
N PRO A 228 20.27 20.44 -33.72
CA PRO A 228 20.86 21.18 -34.84
C PRO A 228 21.68 20.28 -35.78
N ASP A 229 21.89 20.74 -37.01
CA ASP A 229 22.78 20.10 -38.00
C ASP A 229 22.41 18.65 -38.35
N SER A 230 21.11 18.34 -38.47
CA SER A 230 20.56 17.01 -38.79
C SER A 230 20.90 15.90 -37.80
N VAL A 231 21.34 16.28 -36.59
CA VAL A 231 21.62 15.35 -35.49
C VAL A 231 20.32 14.93 -34.82
N GLN A 232 20.19 13.64 -34.48
CA GLN A 232 19.11 13.16 -33.61
C GLN A 232 19.70 12.64 -32.30
N VAL A 233 19.39 13.28 -31.19
CA VAL A 233 19.85 12.85 -29.86
C VAL A 233 18.96 11.71 -29.36
N LEU A 234 19.56 10.61 -28.94
CA LEU A 234 18.86 9.44 -28.43
C LEU A 234 18.81 9.48 -26.92
N THR A 235 17.60 9.43 -26.36
CA THR A 235 17.37 9.44 -24.91
C THR A 235 16.54 8.22 -24.47
N PRO A 236 16.76 7.68 -23.26
CA PRO A 236 15.93 6.60 -22.73
C PRO A 236 14.49 7.05 -22.52
N THR A 237 13.54 6.26 -23.00
CA THR A 237 12.11 6.40 -22.62
C THR A 237 11.93 6.03 -21.15
N PRO A 238 10.77 6.33 -20.51
CA PRO A 238 10.51 5.86 -19.14
C PRO A 238 10.69 4.35 -18.99
N MET A 239 10.22 3.57 -19.98
CA MET A 239 10.45 2.12 -20.04
C MET A 239 11.94 1.78 -20.18
N GLY A 240 12.68 2.50 -21.03
CA GLY A 240 14.13 2.38 -21.17
C GLY A 240 14.90 2.62 -19.88
N LYS A 241 14.51 3.65 -19.11
CA LYS A 241 15.11 3.94 -17.80
C LYS A 241 14.88 2.80 -16.81
N VAL A 242 13.63 2.33 -16.69
CA VAL A 242 13.31 1.19 -15.80
C VAL A 242 14.08 -0.06 -16.22
N ALA A 243 14.13 -0.39 -17.51
CA ALA A 243 14.86 -1.55 -18.00
C ALA A 243 16.38 -1.46 -17.72
N LEU A 244 16.97 -0.26 -17.86
CA LEU A 244 18.38 -0.02 -17.52
C LEU A 244 18.63 -0.20 -16.01
N GLU A 245 17.77 0.34 -15.16
CA GLU A 245 17.87 0.19 -13.70
C GLU A 245 17.74 -1.29 -13.26
N LEU A 246 16.77 -2.03 -13.82
CA LEU A 246 16.64 -3.46 -13.54
C LEU A 246 17.88 -4.24 -14.02
N ALA A 247 18.43 -3.91 -15.19
CA ALA A 247 19.66 -4.53 -15.69
C ALA A 247 20.88 -4.26 -14.79
N ARG A 248 20.95 -3.09 -14.14
CA ARG A 248 21.98 -2.77 -13.13
C ARG A 248 21.81 -3.57 -11.84
N LEU A 249 20.57 -3.80 -11.42
CA LEU A 249 20.26 -4.59 -10.22
C LEU A 249 20.55 -6.08 -10.42
N HIS A 250 20.39 -6.61 -11.63
CA HIS A 250 20.61 -8.03 -11.93
C HIS A 250 21.48 -8.25 -13.18
N PRO A 251 22.80 -7.93 -13.13
CA PRO A 251 23.70 -8.08 -14.26
C PRO A 251 23.90 -9.54 -14.69
N ALA A 252 23.74 -10.50 -13.76
CA ALA A 252 23.82 -11.93 -14.03
C ALA A 252 22.70 -12.44 -14.97
N GLY A 253 21.59 -11.69 -15.10
CA GLY A 253 20.51 -12.02 -16.03
C GLY A 253 20.76 -11.55 -17.47
N LEU A 254 21.86 -10.84 -17.72
CA LEU A 254 22.27 -10.41 -19.06
C LEU A 254 22.98 -11.57 -19.78
N TYR A 255 22.79 -11.64 -21.09
CA TYR A 255 23.51 -12.61 -21.91
C TYR A 255 24.95 -12.18 -22.14
N ASP A 256 25.88 -13.14 -22.06
CA ASP A 256 27.33 -12.93 -22.22
C ASP A 256 27.71 -12.29 -23.56
N SER A 257 26.94 -12.59 -24.62
CA SER A 257 27.17 -12.09 -25.97
C SER A 257 25.86 -11.73 -26.69
N ASP A 258 25.97 -10.91 -27.73
CA ASP A 258 24.86 -10.59 -28.62
C ASP A 258 24.31 -11.85 -29.32
N THR A 259 25.19 -12.80 -29.63
CA THR A 259 24.83 -14.11 -30.20
C THR A 259 23.99 -14.93 -29.24
N ALA A 260 24.43 -15.09 -27.98
CA ALA A 260 23.66 -15.82 -26.96
C ALA A 260 22.30 -15.16 -26.70
N ALA A 261 22.26 -13.83 -26.65
CA ALA A 261 21.01 -13.08 -26.53
C ALA A 261 20.05 -13.36 -27.70
N TYR A 262 20.58 -13.37 -28.94
CA TYR A 262 19.82 -13.68 -30.14
C TYR A 262 19.31 -15.11 -30.15
N GLU A 263 20.15 -16.09 -29.82
CA GLU A 263 19.79 -17.51 -29.77
C GLU A 263 18.68 -17.78 -28.76
N ALA A 264 18.76 -17.17 -27.56
CA ALA A 264 17.72 -17.30 -26.56
C ALA A 264 16.40 -16.66 -26.99
N ARG A 265 16.43 -15.54 -27.71
CA ARG A 265 15.22 -14.96 -28.34
C ARG A 265 14.69 -15.86 -29.46
N TYR A 266 15.57 -16.40 -30.30
CA TYR A 266 15.22 -17.31 -31.38
C TYR A 266 14.53 -18.57 -30.84
N ALA A 267 15.07 -19.19 -29.79
CA ALA A 267 14.47 -20.35 -29.14
C ALA A 267 13.04 -20.08 -28.62
N ARG A 268 12.80 -18.89 -28.05
CA ARG A 268 11.47 -18.46 -27.56
C ARG A 268 10.45 -18.30 -28.69
N VAL A 269 10.85 -17.75 -29.84
CA VAL A 269 9.94 -17.47 -30.97
C VAL A 269 9.84 -18.61 -31.97
N ALA A 270 10.80 -19.55 -31.98
CA ALA A 270 10.89 -20.65 -32.94
C ALA A 270 9.64 -21.54 -32.96
N LYS A 271 8.96 -21.69 -31.82
CA LYS A 271 7.71 -22.46 -31.70
C LYS A 271 6.48 -21.69 -32.18
N ARG A 272 6.54 -20.35 -32.25
CA ARG A 272 5.40 -19.47 -32.58
C ARG A 272 5.26 -19.17 -34.08
N HIS A 273 6.37 -19.21 -34.82
CA HIS A 273 6.38 -18.91 -36.26
C HIS A 273 6.66 -20.15 -37.10
N LYS A 274 5.98 -20.29 -38.24
CA LYS A 274 6.18 -21.43 -39.16
C LYS A 274 7.36 -21.23 -40.10
N ARG A 275 7.49 -20.06 -40.73
CA ARG A 275 8.56 -19.76 -41.69
C ARG A 275 9.87 -19.39 -40.99
N MET A 276 11.00 -19.75 -41.59
CA MET A 276 12.32 -19.47 -41.01
C MET A 276 12.62 -17.98 -40.93
N ASP A 277 12.27 -17.21 -41.96
CA ASP A 277 12.53 -15.76 -41.99
C ASP A 277 11.72 -15.02 -40.92
N ASP A 278 10.48 -15.43 -40.68
CA ASP A 278 9.65 -14.88 -39.59
C ASP A 278 10.27 -15.15 -38.22
N LYS A 279 10.87 -16.34 -38.00
CA LYS A 279 11.59 -16.66 -36.75
C LYS A 279 12.80 -15.76 -36.56
N LYS A 280 13.60 -15.57 -37.61
CA LYS A 280 14.79 -14.68 -37.57
C LYS A 280 14.37 -13.23 -37.34
N ALA A 281 13.39 -12.73 -38.09
CA ALA A 281 12.86 -11.38 -37.94
C ALA A 281 12.25 -11.13 -36.55
N ALA A 282 11.55 -12.12 -35.98
CA ALA A 282 11.08 -12.05 -34.60
C ALA A 282 12.23 -12.07 -33.58
N ALA A 283 13.27 -12.88 -33.78
CA ALA A 283 14.44 -12.95 -32.91
C ALA A 283 15.32 -11.69 -32.95
N HIS A 284 15.34 -10.95 -34.06
CA HIS A 284 16.01 -9.65 -34.15
C HIS A 284 15.27 -8.53 -33.40
N ARG A 285 13.97 -8.68 -33.14
CA ARG A 285 13.20 -7.70 -32.36
C ARG A 285 13.42 -7.93 -30.87
N LEU A 286 13.80 -6.87 -30.15
CA LEU A 286 13.87 -6.92 -28.69
C LEU A 286 12.45 -6.93 -28.11
N PRO A 287 12.14 -7.82 -27.16
CA PRO A 287 10.92 -7.73 -26.38
C PRO A 287 10.86 -6.41 -25.63
N ALA A 288 9.69 -5.75 -25.63
CA ALA A 288 9.45 -4.63 -24.73
C ALA A 288 9.43 -5.13 -23.28
N LEU A 289 9.79 -4.25 -22.33
CA LEU A 289 9.57 -4.53 -20.92
C LEU A 289 8.06 -4.63 -20.67
N GLU A 290 7.64 -5.63 -19.92
CA GLU A 290 6.22 -5.83 -19.61
C GLU A 290 5.65 -4.58 -18.91
N TYR A 291 4.49 -4.09 -19.37
CA TYR A 291 3.88 -2.87 -18.82
C TYR A 291 3.67 -2.95 -17.29
N GLY A 292 3.34 -4.15 -16.79
CA GLY A 292 3.22 -4.41 -15.36
C GLY A 292 4.53 -4.27 -14.59
N ALA A 293 5.70 -4.50 -15.20
CA ALA A 293 6.99 -4.27 -14.57
C ALA A 293 7.31 -2.77 -14.48
N VAL A 294 6.97 -1.98 -15.51
CA VAL A 294 7.14 -0.52 -15.50
C VAL A 294 6.32 0.13 -14.38
N GLY A 295 5.06 -0.30 -14.17
CA GLY A 295 4.20 0.25 -13.13
C GLY A 295 4.54 -0.22 -11.70
N ARG A 296 5.16 -1.40 -11.56
CA ARG A 296 5.58 -1.95 -10.26
C ARG A 296 6.92 -1.38 -9.79
N TYR A 297 7.83 -1.07 -10.71
CA TYR A 297 9.12 -0.51 -10.35
C TYR A 297 8.96 0.88 -9.74
N ARG A 298 9.53 1.06 -8.55
CA ARG A 298 9.70 2.37 -7.90
C ARG A 298 11.14 2.50 -7.47
N ARG A 299 11.84 3.54 -7.92
CA ARG A 299 13.24 3.76 -7.54
C ARG A 299 13.31 3.98 -6.01
N PRO A 300 14.09 3.16 -5.28
CA PRO A 300 14.37 3.43 -3.88
C PRO A 300 15.21 4.71 -3.78
N VAL A 301 14.87 5.57 -2.81
CA VAL A 301 15.58 6.83 -2.56
C VAL A 301 16.33 6.73 -1.23
N THR A 302 17.51 7.33 -1.18
CA THR A 302 18.26 7.46 0.09
C THR A 302 17.71 8.62 0.92
N LEU A 303 18.00 8.62 2.23
CA LEU A 303 17.65 9.71 3.13
C LEU A 303 18.26 11.03 2.66
N ALA A 304 19.50 11.03 2.19
CA ALA A 304 20.14 12.22 1.61
C ALA A 304 19.41 12.72 0.35
N GLU A 305 18.96 11.81 -0.52
CA GLU A 305 18.15 12.20 -1.69
C GLU A 305 16.76 12.74 -1.29
N GLN A 306 16.17 12.19 -0.22
CA GLN A 306 14.92 12.69 0.35
C GLN A 306 15.10 14.07 0.97
N GLU A 307 16.18 14.32 1.71
CA GLU A 307 16.52 15.62 2.29
C GLU A 307 16.71 16.68 1.21
N VAL A 308 17.53 16.41 0.19
CA VAL A 308 17.72 17.32 -0.95
C VAL A 308 16.41 17.59 -1.70
N ARG A 309 15.53 16.58 -1.79
CA ARG A 309 14.20 16.77 -2.38
C ARG A 309 13.32 17.65 -1.49
N ALA A 310 13.31 17.40 -0.18
CA ALA A 310 12.53 18.16 0.78
C ALA A 310 12.99 19.62 0.86
N GLU A 311 14.30 19.88 0.79
CA GLU A 311 14.87 21.24 0.71
C GLU A 311 14.44 21.96 -0.56
N ARG A 312 14.49 21.28 -1.71
CA ARG A 312 14.03 21.86 -2.98
C ARG A 312 12.53 22.13 -2.95
N GLU A 313 11.72 21.18 -2.49
CA GLU A 313 10.26 21.34 -2.37
C GLU A 313 9.90 22.45 -1.37
N ALA A 314 10.63 22.58 -0.26
CA ALA A 314 10.45 23.68 0.68
C ALA A 314 10.81 25.04 0.04
N THR A 315 11.85 25.09 -0.80
CA THR A 315 12.24 26.30 -1.53
C THR A 315 11.19 26.67 -2.59
N GLU A 316 10.77 25.71 -3.41
CA GLU A 316 9.73 25.89 -4.42
C GLU A 316 8.39 26.31 -3.78
N GLN A 317 7.99 25.66 -2.68
CA GLN A 317 6.78 26.03 -1.94
C GLN A 317 6.88 27.43 -1.33
N TRP A 318 8.05 27.80 -0.79
CA TRP A 318 8.26 29.15 -0.26
C TRP A 318 8.18 30.22 -1.36
N GLU A 319 8.70 29.93 -2.55
CA GLU A 319 8.57 30.81 -3.73
C GLU A 319 7.10 30.92 -4.19
N ASP A 320 6.37 29.81 -4.25
CA ASP A 320 4.96 29.77 -4.63
C ASP A 320 4.04 30.48 -3.61
N GLU A 321 4.38 30.44 -2.32
CA GLU A 321 3.67 31.15 -1.24
C GLU A 321 4.04 32.64 -1.15
N GLY A 322 4.87 33.15 -2.08
CA GLY A 322 5.20 34.57 -2.20
C GLY A 322 6.35 35.03 -1.31
N GLY A 323 7.17 34.11 -0.79
CA GLY A 323 8.42 34.41 -0.11
C GLY A 323 8.29 35.24 1.18
N TYR A 324 7.11 35.26 1.81
CA TYR A 324 6.86 36.15 2.93
C TYR A 324 7.53 35.65 4.22
N CYS A 325 8.59 36.33 4.65
CA CYS A 325 9.19 36.15 5.97
C CYS A 325 8.42 36.98 7.03
N PRO A 326 7.78 36.34 8.04
CA PRO A 326 7.12 37.07 9.11
C PRO A 326 8.11 37.98 9.85
N GLY A 327 7.87 39.29 9.81
CA GLY A 327 8.68 40.29 10.53
C GLY A 327 9.64 41.11 9.66
N VAL A 328 9.82 40.75 8.39
CA VAL A 328 10.42 41.66 7.40
C VAL A 328 9.28 42.41 6.72
N PRO A 329 9.10 43.73 6.94
CA PRO A 329 8.11 44.47 6.19
C PRO A 329 8.43 44.31 4.71
N ALA A 330 7.51 43.68 3.97
CA ALA A 330 7.62 43.56 2.52
C ALA A 330 7.96 44.95 1.97
N PRO A 331 9.03 45.10 1.17
CA PRO A 331 9.41 46.41 0.64
C PRO A 331 8.16 47.00 0.01
N ALA A 332 7.70 48.12 0.57
CA ALA A 332 6.52 48.82 0.05
C ALA A 332 6.76 48.94 -1.46
N PRO A 333 5.82 48.48 -2.31
CA PRO A 333 6.03 48.51 -3.74
C PRO A 333 6.50 49.91 -4.08
N ALA A 334 7.70 50.00 -4.65
CA ALA A 334 8.29 51.28 -5.00
C ALA A 334 7.17 52.05 -5.69
N VAL A 335 6.82 53.21 -5.14
CA VAL A 335 5.78 54.06 -5.70
C VAL A 335 6.36 54.54 -7.02
N GLU A 336 6.25 53.70 -8.06
CA GLU A 336 6.55 54.06 -9.42
C GLU A 336 5.67 55.28 -9.68
N GLY A 337 6.34 56.42 -9.85
CA GLY A 337 5.71 57.72 -9.94
C GLY A 337 4.56 57.63 -10.93
N ALA A 338 3.34 57.75 -10.41
CA ALA A 338 2.15 57.87 -11.24
C ALA A 338 2.24 59.20 -12.01
N VAL A 339 2.93 59.18 -13.15
CA VAL A 339 2.98 60.31 -14.07
C VAL A 339 1.56 60.44 -14.63
N ARG A 340 0.85 61.48 -14.17
CA ARG A 340 -0.46 61.85 -14.72
C ARG A 340 -0.26 62.30 -16.16
N CYS A 341 -1.13 61.88 -17.09
CA CYS A 341 -1.14 62.53 -18.40
C CYS A 341 -1.45 64.02 -18.20
N PRO A 342 -0.59 64.95 -18.66
CA PRO A 342 -0.89 66.38 -18.58
C PRO A 342 -2.14 66.76 -19.40
N CYS A 343 -2.61 65.88 -20.27
CA CYS A 343 -3.78 66.06 -21.13
C CYS A 343 -5.14 65.82 -20.44
N CYS A 344 -5.24 64.86 -19.51
CA CYS A 344 -6.54 64.39 -18.98
C CYS A 344 -6.52 63.96 -17.51
N GLY A 345 -5.38 64.04 -16.82
CA GLY A 345 -5.29 63.79 -15.37
C GLY A 345 -5.45 62.33 -14.91
N LEU A 346 -5.73 61.38 -15.82
CA LEU A 346 -5.88 59.97 -15.49
C LEU A 346 -4.53 59.33 -15.08
N ARG A 347 -4.54 58.59 -13.95
CA ARG A 347 -3.39 57.79 -13.49
C ARG A 347 -3.27 56.55 -14.38
N LYS A 348 -2.12 56.35 -15.03
CA LYS A 348 -1.80 55.10 -15.73
C LYS A 348 -0.73 54.34 -14.94
N ALA A 349 -0.91 53.02 -14.82
CA ALA A 349 0.17 52.13 -14.44
C ALA A 349 1.11 51.96 -15.64
N THR A 350 2.38 52.29 -15.47
CA THR A 350 3.44 51.93 -16.40
C THR A 350 3.72 50.44 -16.26
N VAL A 351 3.55 49.67 -17.33
CA VAL A 351 4.10 48.31 -17.41
C VAL A 351 5.12 48.33 -18.54
N ALA A 352 6.39 48.15 -18.20
CA ALA A 352 7.51 47.97 -19.15
C ALA A 352 7.71 49.08 -20.21
N GLY A 353 7.64 50.36 -19.82
CA GLY A 353 8.18 51.47 -20.63
C GLY A 353 7.42 51.83 -21.92
N VAL A 354 6.31 51.17 -22.24
CA VAL A 354 5.50 51.46 -23.44
C VAL A 354 4.10 51.95 -23.02
N LEU A 355 3.79 53.21 -23.35
CA LEU A 355 2.48 53.83 -23.10
C LEU A 355 1.41 53.20 -24.02
N ALA A 356 0.53 52.37 -23.46
CA ALA A 356 -0.62 51.84 -24.21
C ALA A 356 -1.56 52.98 -24.68
N PRO A 357 -1.94 53.02 -25.97
CA PRO A 357 -2.89 53.98 -26.50
C PRO A 357 -4.29 53.70 -25.94
N HIS A 358 -4.99 54.76 -25.53
CA HIS A 358 -6.38 54.67 -25.07
C HIS A 358 -7.28 55.40 -26.08
N LYS A 359 -8.46 54.83 -26.33
CA LYS A 359 -9.46 55.38 -27.26
C LYS A 359 -10.40 56.29 -26.46
N PRO A 360 -10.39 57.62 -26.68
CA PRO A 360 -11.29 58.51 -25.96
C PRO A 360 -12.74 58.25 -26.38
N THR A 361 -13.62 58.03 -25.40
CA THR A 361 -15.07 58.00 -25.62
C THR A 361 -15.62 59.42 -25.56
N ARG A 362 -15.98 59.92 -26.75
CA ARG A 362 -16.85 61.07 -27.08
C ARG A 362 -16.30 62.51 -26.97
N THR A 363 -16.30 63.14 -28.16
CA THR A 363 -16.65 64.53 -28.51
C THR A 363 -16.32 65.65 -27.53
N ALA A 364 -15.03 65.96 -27.41
CA ALA A 364 -14.51 67.33 -27.45
C ALA A 364 -12.96 67.26 -27.49
N ALA A 365 -12.36 68.14 -28.29
CA ALA A 365 -10.93 68.42 -28.45
C ALA A 365 -10.23 67.77 -29.66
N GLU A 366 -10.26 68.50 -30.78
CA GLU A 366 -9.32 68.42 -31.91
C GLU A 366 -7.93 69.01 -31.58
N ALA A 367 -7.47 68.97 -30.33
CA ALA A 367 -6.23 69.64 -29.91
C ALA A 367 -5.39 68.81 -28.91
N CYS A 368 -5.08 67.57 -29.26
CA CYS A 368 -4.07 66.78 -28.54
C CYS A 368 -2.84 66.54 -29.45
N PRO A 369 -1.66 67.13 -29.14
CA PRO A 369 -0.48 67.11 -30.03
C PRO A 369 0.23 65.74 -30.14
N GLY A 370 -0.37 64.65 -29.67
CA GLY A 370 0.19 63.30 -29.71
C GLY A 370 -0.36 62.36 -30.79
N SER A 371 -1.21 62.84 -31.69
CA SER A 371 -1.96 62.00 -32.64
C SER A 371 -1.32 61.82 -34.03
N GLY A 372 -0.03 62.16 -34.18
CA GLY A 372 0.68 62.18 -35.46
C GLY A 372 1.97 61.38 -35.49
N LEU A 373 1.96 60.10 -35.11
CA LEU A 373 3.04 59.17 -35.48
C LEU A 373 2.42 57.85 -35.94
N ARG A 374 2.22 57.74 -37.26
CA ARG A 374 2.10 56.46 -37.96
C ARG A 374 3.51 55.90 -38.13
N PRO A 375 3.85 54.72 -37.61
CA PRO A 375 4.98 53.97 -38.13
C PRO A 375 4.62 53.43 -39.51
N ALA A 376 5.57 53.61 -40.43
CA ALA A 376 5.56 53.08 -41.77
C ALA A 376 5.43 51.55 -41.77
N ALA A 377 4.85 51.05 -42.85
CA ALA A 377 4.79 49.65 -43.19
C ALA A 377 6.21 49.06 -43.24
N GLU A 378 6.53 48.22 -42.26
CA GLU A 378 7.67 47.33 -42.33
C GLU A 378 7.15 45.91 -42.49
N ALA A 379 7.64 45.28 -43.56
CA ALA A 379 7.17 44.01 -44.08
C ALA A 379 7.24 42.93 -42.99
N SER A 380 6.07 42.46 -42.58
CA SER A 380 5.93 41.27 -41.75
C SER A 380 6.45 40.07 -42.55
N ARG A 381 7.71 39.71 -42.29
CA ARG A 381 8.31 38.44 -42.69
C ARG A 381 7.44 37.34 -42.10
N ALA A 382 6.87 36.52 -42.97
CA ALA A 382 6.00 35.40 -42.61
C ALA A 382 6.72 34.48 -41.61
N VAL A 383 6.24 34.51 -40.37
CA VAL A 383 6.48 33.45 -39.40
C VAL A 383 5.65 32.24 -39.87
N PRO A 384 6.25 31.06 -40.06
CA PRO A 384 5.49 29.88 -40.44
C PRO A 384 4.47 29.58 -39.32
N PRO A 385 3.22 29.22 -39.65
CA PRO A 385 2.29 28.80 -38.63
C PRO A 385 2.85 27.55 -37.95
N ASP A 386 3.03 27.64 -36.64
CA ASP A 386 3.10 26.46 -35.78
C ASP A 386 2.01 25.49 -36.22
N THR A 387 2.44 24.30 -36.60
CA THR A 387 1.60 23.13 -36.81
C THR A 387 0.96 22.78 -35.47
N ALA A 388 -0.12 23.50 -35.15
CA ALA A 388 -1.18 23.01 -34.29
C ALA A 388 -1.81 21.81 -35.00
N VAL A 389 -1.26 20.62 -34.72
CA VAL A 389 -1.94 19.36 -35.05
C VAL A 389 -3.19 19.31 -34.20
N ARG A 390 -4.27 19.69 -34.88
CA ARG A 390 -5.66 19.52 -34.55
C ARG A 390 -5.89 18.09 -34.03
N ALA A 391 -6.21 18.02 -32.76
CA ALA A 391 -6.95 16.93 -32.17
C ALA A 391 -8.33 16.86 -32.84
N GLU A 392 -8.53 15.87 -33.72
CA GLU A 392 -9.85 15.34 -33.97
C GLU A 392 -10.16 14.29 -32.91
N GLN A 393 -10.78 14.73 -31.80
CA GLN A 393 -11.59 13.85 -30.96
C GLN A 393 -12.98 14.46 -30.82
N PRO A 394 -14.00 13.93 -31.51
CA PRO A 394 -15.37 14.42 -31.40
C PRO A 394 -16.04 13.80 -30.17
N LEU A 395 -15.55 14.11 -28.96
CA LEU A 395 -16.20 13.66 -27.71
C LEU A 395 -16.34 14.71 -26.62
N LEU A 396 -15.67 15.88 -26.71
CA LEU A 396 -15.72 16.89 -25.64
C LEU A 396 -16.59 18.12 -25.93
N ARG A 397 -17.15 18.26 -27.13
CA ARG A 397 -18.16 19.29 -27.44
C ARG A 397 -19.59 18.93 -27.00
N ARG A 398 -19.80 17.76 -26.37
CA ARG A 398 -21.11 17.32 -25.84
C ARG A 398 -21.37 17.65 -24.37
N LEU A 399 -20.40 18.23 -23.66
CA LEU A 399 -20.53 18.48 -22.21
C LEU A 399 -20.91 19.92 -21.84
N PHE A 400 -20.89 20.86 -22.78
CA PHE A 400 -21.19 22.29 -22.50
C PHE A 400 -22.10 22.96 -23.54
N ALA A 401 -22.97 22.20 -24.22
CA ALA A 401 -23.98 22.79 -25.10
C ALA A 401 -25.09 23.49 -24.28
N PRO A 402 -25.60 24.66 -24.71
CA PRO A 402 -26.72 25.34 -24.06
C PRO A 402 -27.96 24.46 -23.96
N ARG A 403 -28.68 24.60 -22.84
CA ARG A 403 -29.79 23.75 -22.35
C ARG A 403 -31.00 23.63 -23.30
N ALA A 404 -31.06 24.38 -24.39
CA ALA A 404 -32.21 24.44 -25.31
C ALA A 404 -32.21 23.39 -26.45
N ALA A 405 -31.14 22.61 -26.63
CA ALA A 405 -31.04 21.63 -27.73
C ALA A 405 -31.21 20.16 -27.29
N ARG A 406 -31.74 19.90 -26.08
CA ARG A 406 -31.89 18.53 -25.53
C ARG A 406 -33.33 18.00 -25.55
N GLU A 407 -34.29 18.80 -25.97
CA GLU A 407 -35.66 18.38 -26.21
C GLU A 407 -35.80 17.84 -27.63
N GLN A 408 -35.34 16.60 -27.83
CA GLN A 408 -35.81 15.65 -28.87
C GLN A 408 -34.88 14.43 -28.85
N ARG A 409 -35.02 13.61 -27.82
CA ARG A 409 -34.62 12.19 -27.90
C ARG A 409 -35.89 11.35 -27.79
N PRO A 410 -36.16 10.45 -28.74
CA PRO A 410 -37.38 9.66 -28.73
C PRO A 410 -37.46 8.81 -27.46
N ALA A 411 -38.60 8.91 -26.80
CA ALA A 411 -38.94 8.26 -25.54
C ALA A 411 -39.15 6.74 -25.71
N ARG A 412 -38.13 6.00 -26.17
CA ARG A 412 -38.16 4.53 -26.26
C ARG A 412 -36.76 3.92 -26.19
N ASP A 413 -36.07 4.07 -25.06
CA ASP A 413 -35.08 3.06 -24.63
C ASP A 413 -34.78 3.11 -23.12
N VAL A 414 -35.77 3.48 -22.31
CA VAL A 414 -35.74 3.18 -20.88
C VAL A 414 -36.11 1.72 -20.78
N ARG A 415 -35.11 0.84 -20.89
CA ARG A 415 -35.22 -0.55 -20.42
C ARG A 415 -35.86 -0.47 -19.04
N THR A 416 -37.04 -1.07 -18.92
CA THR A 416 -37.79 -1.28 -17.68
C THR A 416 -36.82 -1.70 -16.59
N VAL A 417 -36.48 -0.76 -15.71
CA VAL A 417 -35.72 -1.04 -14.49
C VAL A 417 -36.57 -2.01 -13.69
N ILE A 418 -36.15 -3.28 -13.64
CA ILE A 418 -36.81 -4.31 -12.86
C ILE A 418 -36.63 -3.94 -11.39
N ARG A 419 -37.57 -3.18 -10.84
CA ARG A 419 -37.66 -2.91 -9.40
C ARG A 419 -38.27 -4.14 -8.75
N ARG A 420 -37.45 -5.10 -8.32
CA ARG A 420 -37.94 -6.23 -7.53
C ARG A 420 -38.15 -5.78 -6.08
N PRO A 421 -39.29 -6.12 -5.45
CA PRO A 421 -39.58 -5.73 -4.08
C PRO A 421 -38.52 -6.28 -3.11
N GLN A 422 -38.13 -5.47 -2.14
CA GLN A 422 -37.26 -5.91 -1.05
C GLN A 422 -38.03 -6.90 -0.18
N ARG A 423 -37.49 -8.10 0.03
CA ARG A 423 -37.93 -8.95 1.12
C ARG A 423 -37.44 -8.34 2.43
N VAL A 424 -38.37 -8.07 3.34
CA VAL A 424 -38.03 -7.65 4.70
C VAL A 424 -37.46 -8.87 5.44
N LEU A 425 -36.31 -8.69 6.10
CA LEU A 425 -35.72 -9.76 6.92
C LEU A 425 -36.72 -10.25 7.95
N THR A 426 -36.91 -11.57 8.02
CA THR A 426 -37.72 -12.17 9.08
C THR A 426 -37.06 -11.92 10.44
N VAL A 427 -37.80 -12.18 11.53
CA VAL A 427 -37.27 -11.99 12.89
C VAL A 427 -36.10 -12.94 13.14
N GLU A 428 -36.16 -14.14 12.58
CA GLU A 428 -35.15 -15.20 12.66
C GLU A 428 -33.88 -14.80 11.89
N GLU A 429 -34.02 -14.24 10.69
CA GLU A 429 -32.89 -13.73 9.90
C GLU A 429 -32.21 -12.57 10.62
N ARG A 430 -33.00 -11.66 11.21
CA ARG A 430 -32.48 -10.58 12.06
C ARG A 430 -31.77 -11.08 13.33
N LYS A 431 -32.11 -12.26 13.83
CA LYS A 431 -31.41 -12.89 14.95
C LYS A 431 -30.07 -13.48 14.48
N ARG A 432 -30.04 -14.23 13.37
CA ARG A 432 -28.78 -14.77 12.80
C ARG A 432 -27.75 -13.69 12.48
N VAL A 433 -28.20 -12.57 11.92
CA VAL A 433 -27.32 -11.42 11.64
C VAL A 433 -26.74 -10.82 12.92
N ARG A 434 -27.53 -10.75 14.00
CA ARG A 434 -27.08 -10.27 15.32
C ARG A 434 -26.09 -11.22 15.99
N ASP A 435 -26.24 -12.52 15.79
CA ASP A 435 -25.37 -13.55 16.37
C ASP A 435 -24.04 -13.71 15.60
N THR A 436 -23.85 -12.98 14.50
CA THR A 436 -22.60 -13.00 13.72
C THR A 436 -21.50 -12.22 14.45
N ALA A 437 -20.32 -12.83 14.61
CA ALA A 437 -19.17 -12.18 15.25
C ALA A 437 -18.89 -10.81 14.61
N ALA A 438 -18.59 -9.79 15.43
CA ALA A 438 -18.55 -8.38 14.99
C ALA A 438 -17.64 -8.11 13.78
N LEU A 439 -16.48 -8.77 13.71
CA LEU A 439 -15.56 -8.64 12.56
C LEU A 439 -16.15 -9.25 11.28
N ASN A 440 -16.77 -10.43 11.38
CA ASN A 440 -17.45 -11.06 10.24
C ASN A 440 -18.67 -10.25 9.83
N PHE A 441 -19.42 -9.70 10.80
CA PHE A 441 -20.53 -8.81 10.53
C PHE A 441 -20.07 -7.59 9.75
N GLN A 442 -19.02 -6.87 10.19
CA GLN A 442 -18.43 -5.72 9.48
C GLN A 442 -17.95 -6.09 8.07
N ALA A 443 -17.25 -7.22 7.92
CA ALA A 443 -16.80 -7.70 6.62
C ALA A 443 -17.99 -8.02 5.68
N ALA A 444 -19.01 -8.70 6.18
CA ALA A 444 -20.25 -9.01 5.45
C ALA A 444 -20.93 -7.74 4.95
N LEU A 445 -20.91 -6.73 5.80
CA LEU A 445 -21.52 -5.43 5.62
C LEU A 445 -20.80 -4.66 4.50
N ILE A 446 -19.45 -4.66 4.49
CA ILE A 446 -18.59 -4.09 3.43
C ILE A 446 -18.84 -4.79 2.08
N MET A 447 -18.95 -6.12 2.10
CA MET A 447 -19.15 -6.93 0.89
C MET A 447 -20.59 -6.90 0.36
N GLY A 448 -21.57 -6.45 1.17
CA GLY A 448 -22.98 -6.41 0.79
C GLY A 448 -23.65 -7.80 0.77
N ILE A 449 -23.19 -8.73 1.61
CA ILE A 449 -23.67 -10.14 1.69
C ILE A 449 -24.56 -10.42 2.90
N ILE A 450 -25.00 -9.37 3.59
CA ILE A 450 -25.83 -9.49 4.80
C ILE A 450 -27.29 -9.76 4.50
N ASP A 451 -27.78 -9.29 3.36
CA ASP A 451 -29.13 -9.64 2.94
C ASP A 451 -29.12 -11.07 2.36
N PRO A 452 -30.14 -11.90 2.65
CA PRO A 452 -30.30 -13.19 2.00
C PRO A 452 -30.35 -12.99 0.49
N VAL A 453 -29.75 -13.93 -0.26
CA VAL A 453 -29.57 -13.85 -1.71
C VAL A 453 -30.93 -13.52 -2.36
N PRO A 454 -31.08 -12.30 -2.90
CA PRO A 454 -32.41 -11.84 -3.26
C PRO A 454 -32.70 -11.96 -4.77
N ASN A 455 -31.75 -12.55 -5.52
CA ASN A 455 -31.92 -13.00 -6.89
C ASN A 455 -31.78 -14.51 -6.90
N ALA A 456 -32.48 -15.22 -7.77
CA ALA A 456 -32.11 -16.62 -8.01
C ALA A 456 -30.67 -16.59 -8.51
N SER A 457 -29.75 -17.17 -7.73
CA SER A 457 -28.42 -17.48 -8.22
C SER A 457 -28.60 -18.24 -9.55
N PRO A 458 -27.80 -17.97 -10.59
CA PRO A 458 -27.85 -18.74 -11.83
C PRO A 458 -27.63 -20.25 -11.55
N MET A 459 -26.99 -20.56 -10.42
CA MET A 459 -26.94 -21.89 -9.82
C MET A 459 -28.10 -22.07 -8.83
N PRO A 460 -28.97 -23.08 -9.01
CA PRO A 460 -30.00 -23.43 -8.02
C PRO A 460 -29.41 -23.65 -6.63
N GLU A 461 -30.16 -23.35 -5.57
CA GLU A 461 -29.67 -23.47 -4.19
C GLU A 461 -29.20 -24.90 -3.85
N GLU A 462 -29.86 -25.92 -4.41
CA GLU A 462 -29.47 -27.32 -4.29
C GLU A 462 -28.09 -27.60 -4.89
N ALA A 463 -27.82 -27.06 -6.09
CA ALA A 463 -26.52 -27.18 -6.73
C ALA A 463 -25.45 -26.38 -5.98
N GLY A 464 -25.80 -25.18 -5.49
CA GLY A 464 -24.92 -24.39 -4.63
C GLY A 464 -24.57 -25.11 -3.33
N ALA A 465 -25.55 -25.76 -2.70
CA ALA A 465 -25.34 -26.57 -1.50
C ALA A 465 -24.42 -27.75 -1.77
N TRP A 466 -24.63 -28.47 -2.89
CA TRP A 466 -23.77 -29.57 -3.29
C TRP A 466 -22.31 -29.12 -3.48
N VAL A 467 -22.08 -27.99 -4.18
CA VAL A 467 -20.72 -27.44 -4.39
C VAL A 467 -20.06 -27.05 -3.06
N ARG A 468 -20.81 -26.42 -2.15
CA ARG A 468 -20.29 -26.05 -0.83
C ARG A 468 -19.88 -27.25 0.01
N GLU A 469 -20.63 -28.35 -0.09
CA GLU A 469 -20.39 -29.56 0.68
C GLU A 469 -19.28 -30.44 0.06
N HIS A 470 -19.26 -30.59 -1.26
CA HIS A 470 -18.45 -31.62 -1.94
C HIS A 470 -17.25 -31.07 -2.72
N VAL A 471 -17.26 -29.81 -3.13
CA VAL A 471 -16.22 -29.24 -4.00
C VAL A 471 -15.32 -28.28 -3.26
N TRP A 472 -15.88 -27.48 -2.35
CA TRP A 472 -15.08 -26.50 -1.61
C TRP A 472 -14.15 -27.18 -0.59
N PRO A 473 -12.86 -26.81 -0.55
CA PRO A 473 -11.98 -27.26 0.51
C PRO A 473 -12.45 -26.72 1.86
N GLU A 474 -12.17 -27.47 2.93
CA GLU A 474 -12.66 -27.20 4.29
C GLU A 474 -12.45 -25.74 4.74
N HIS A 475 -11.31 -25.13 4.41
CA HIS A 475 -11.06 -23.73 4.79
C HIS A 475 -12.04 -22.73 4.14
N ILE A 476 -12.50 -22.95 2.91
CA ILE A 476 -13.52 -22.11 2.27
C ILE A 476 -14.88 -22.37 2.92
N GLN A 477 -15.19 -23.62 3.27
CA GLN A 477 -16.42 -23.94 4.01
C GLN A 477 -16.44 -23.25 5.39
N GLN A 478 -15.30 -23.21 6.08
CA GLN A 478 -15.17 -22.51 7.36
C GLN A 478 -15.37 -20.99 7.20
N ILE A 479 -14.84 -20.40 6.13
CA ILE A 479 -15.09 -18.98 5.81
C ILE A 479 -16.57 -18.77 5.50
N GLU A 480 -17.21 -19.62 4.71
CA GLU A 480 -18.63 -19.53 4.38
C GLU A 480 -19.53 -19.54 5.62
N ARG A 481 -19.28 -20.47 6.55
CA ARG A 481 -20.05 -20.64 7.79
C ARG A 481 -19.94 -19.44 8.74
N LYS A 482 -18.92 -18.58 8.58
CA LYS A 482 -18.74 -17.37 9.40
C LYS A 482 -19.74 -16.25 9.06
N TYR A 483 -20.51 -16.39 7.98
CA TYR A 483 -21.45 -15.37 7.51
C TYR A 483 -22.90 -15.87 7.55
N PRO A 484 -23.87 -15.02 7.94
CA PRO A 484 -25.25 -15.43 8.25
C PRO A 484 -26.00 -16.01 7.04
N HIS A 485 -25.56 -15.70 5.83
CA HIS A 485 -26.13 -16.18 4.56
C HIS A 485 -25.05 -16.65 3.58
N GLY A 486 -23.89 -17.08 4.08
CA GLY A 486 -22.75 -17.47 3.24
C GLY A 486 -21.82 -16.31 2.86
N PHE A 487 -20.54 -16.61 2.68
CA PHE A 487 -19.48 -15.71 2.24
C PHE A 487 -19.51 -15.48 0.73
N ALA A 488 -19.58 -16.57 -0.05
CA ALA A 488 -19.46 -16.47 -1.49
C ALA A 488 -20.81 -16.12 -2.12
N ARG A 489 -20.77 -15.08 -2.95
CA ARG A 489 -21.82 -14.82 -3.93
C ARG A 489 -21.31 -15.31 -5.27
N TRP A 490 -22.15 -16.06 -5.99
CA TRP A 490 -21.78 -16.56 -7.31
C TRP A 490 -21.72 -15.45 -8.32
N SER A 491 -22.27 -14.26 -8.03
CA SER A 491 -22.27 -13.18 -8.97
C SER A 491 -22.49 -11.82 -8.30
N MET A 492 -21.95 -10.73 -8.87
CA MET A 492 -22.08 -9.38 -8.29
C MET A 492 -23.54 -8.95 -8.11
N CYS A 493 -24.45 -9.41 -8.97
CA CYS A 493 -25.86 -9.08 -8.90
C CYS A 493 -26.61 -9.80 -7.77
N GLU A 494 -25.98 -10.74 -7.07
CA GLU A 494 -26.51 -11.32 -5.82
C GLU A 494 -26.25 -10.43 -4.60
N ARG A 495 -25.46 -9.36 -4.74
CA ARG A 495 -25.24 -8.41 -3.65
C ARG A 495 -26.53 -7.70 -3.24
N GLY A 496 -26.67 -7.51 -1.94
CA GLY A 496 -27.80 -6.86 -1.31
C GLY A 496 -27.65 -5.34 -1.25
N THR A 497 -28.02 -4.77 -0.11
CA THR A 497 -27.86 -3.35 0.19
C THR A 497 -26.38 -3.03 0.45
N CYS A 498 -25.86 -1.93 -0.12
CA CYS A 498 -24.48 -1.51 0.12
C CYS A 498 -24.29 -1.07 1.58
N TRP A 499 -23.09 -1.30 2.13
CA TRP A 499 -22.64 -0.86 3.45
C TRP A 499 -23.12 0.54 3.86
N ASN A 500 -22.90 1.53 2.99
CA ASN A 500 -23.25 2.92 3.28
C ASN A 500 -24.75 3.08 3.58
N CYS A 501 -25.59 2.41 2.81
CA CYS A 501 -27.03 2.44 3.04
C CYS A 501 -27.47 1.64 4.26
N LEU A 502 -26.82 0.52 4.56
CA LEU A 502 -27.11 -0.26 5.76
C LEU A 502 -26.78 0.53 7.04
N ASN A 503 -25.77 1.41 7.00
CA ASN A 503 -25.45 2.34 8.08
C ASN A 503 -26.27 3.65 8.05
N GLY A 504 -27.35 3.72 7.27
CA GLY A 504 -28.18 4.93 7.16
C GLY A 504 -27.53 6.09 6.40
N ARG A 505 -26.33 5.91 5.85
CA ARG A 505 -25.58 6.90 5.07
C ARG A 505 -25.99 6.88 3.58
N CYS A 506 -27.26 7.16 3.33
CA CYS A 506 -27.84 7.29 1.99
C CYS A 506 -27.16 8.37 1.12
N ASP A 507 -26.54 9.37 1.73
CA ASP A 507 -25.75 10.42 1.10
C ASP A 507 -24.58 9.84 0.30
N ILE A 508 -23.94 8.79 0.80
CA ILE A 508 -22.77 8.16 0.17
C ILE A 508 -23.09 6.78 -0.43
N CYS A 509 -24.34 6.53 -0.83
CA CYS A 509 -24.70 5.29 -1.52
C CYS A 509 -23.79 5.06 -2.74
N VAL A 510 -23.19 3.87 -2.85
CA VAL A 510 -22.22 3.51 -3.93
C VAL A 510 -22.80 3.80 -5.32
N HIS A 511 -24.06 3.45 -5.57
CA HIS A 511 -24.70 3.68 -6.87
C HIS A 511 -25.08 5.14 -7.10
N ARG A 512 -25.37 5.90 -6.03
CA ARG A 512 -25.59 7.35 -6.13
C ARG A 512 -24.30 8.09 -6.45
N GLN A 513 -23.17 7.64 -5.88
CA GLN A 513 -21.85 8.19 -6.19
C GLN A 513 -21.41 7.87 -7.63
N ARG A 514 -21.70 6.65 -8.11
CA ARG A 514 -21.37 6.22 -9.47
C ARG A 514 -22.35 6.72 -10.53
N GLY A 515 -23.54 7.17 -10.13
CA GLY A 515 -24.58 7.66 -11.06
C GLY A 515 -25.26 6.54 -11.86
N GLY A 516 -25.27 5.30 -11.36
CA GLY A 516 -25.84 4.16 -12.06
C GLY A 516 -25.55 2.81 -11.39
N PRO A 517 -26.06 1.69 -11.94
CA PRO A 517 -25.77 0.34 -11.46
C PRO A 517 -24.29 -0.02 -11.58
N ASP A 518 -23.83 -0.95 -10.74
CA ASP A 518 -22.57 -1.64 -10.99
C ASP A 518 -22.81 -2.77 -12.00
N VAL A 519 -22.04 -2.78 -13.08
CA VAL A 519 -22.16 -3.78 -14.15
C VAL A 519 -20.90 -4.62 -14.16
N ASP A 520 -21.02 -5.83 -13.63
CA ASP A 520 -19.98 -6.84 -13.66
C ASP A 520 -20.05 -7.65 -14.97
N ARG A 521 -18.87 -7.96 -15.51
CA ARG A 521 -18.73 -8.80 -16.71
C ARG A 521 -18.93 -10.29 -16.40
N ASN A 522 -19.25 -10.67 -15.15
CA ASN A 522 -19.39 -12.05 -14.70
C ASN A 522 -18.12 -12.87 -14.96
N GLN A 523 -16.96 -12.22 -14.86
CA GLN A 523 -15.67 -12.85 -15.02
C GLN A 523 -15.00 -12.89 -13.67
N ASP A 524 -14.87 -14.09 -13.14
CA ASP A 524 -14.04 -14.35 -11.97
C ASP A 524 -12.86 -15.25 -12.37
N TRP A 525 -11.94 -15.47 -11.44
CA TRP A 525 -10.76 -16.29 -11.65
C TRP A 525 -10.74 -17.43 -10.62
N VAL A 526 -10.62 -18.65 -11.12
CA VAL A 526 -10.27 -19.80 -10.27
C VAL A 526 -8.79 -19.67 -9.96
N THR A 527 -8.43 -19.52 -8.68
CA THR A 527 -7.04 -19.55 -8.22
C THR A 527 -6.68 -20.92 -7.66
N ASN A 528 -5.45 -21.38 -7.89
CA ASN A 528 -4.93 -22.57 -7.23
C ASN A 528 -4.61 -22.30 -5.74
N HIS A 529 -4.11 -23.31 -5.02
CA HIS A 529 -3.70 -23.20 -3.61
C HIS A 529 -2.56 -22.21 -3.35
N GLN A 530 -1.90 -21.71 -4.40
CA GLN A 530 -0.83 -20.70 -4.34
C GLN A 530 -1.35 -19.29 -4.70
N GLY A 531 -2.65 -19.12 -4.93
CA GLY A 531 -3.25 -17.85 -5.34
C GLY A 531 -3.06 -17.50 -6.83
N ILE A 532 -2.53 -18.43 -7.64
CA ILE A 532 -2.31 -18.20 -9.07
C ILE A 532 -3.62 -18.47 -9.83
N ALA A 533 -4.08 -17.51 -10.64
CA ALA A 533 -5.24 -17.67 -11.50
C ALA A 533 -4.99 -18.76 -12.56
N VAL A 534 -5.73 -19.88 -12.48
CA VAL A 534 -5.60 -21.05 -13.35
C VAL A 534 -6.71 -21.16 -14.39
N ALA A 535 -7.86 -20.54 -14.16
CA ALA A 535 -8.95 -20.50 -15.13
C ALA A 535 -9.81 -19.25 -14.95
N ARG A 536 -10.44 -18.78 -16.03
CA ARG A 536 -11.48 -17.76 -15.96
C ARG A 536 -12.83 -18.43 -15.75
N LEU A 537 -13.49 -18.14 -14.64
CA LEU A 537 -14.83 -18.58 -14.33
C LEU A 537 -15.83 -17.59 -14.94
N ILE A 538 -16.66 -18.07 -15.86
CA ILE A 538 -17.78 -17.29 -16.41
C ILE A 538 -19.04 -17.73 -15.66
N LEU A 539 -19.55 -16.87 -14.80
CA LEU A 539 -20.63 -17.20 -13.86
C LEU A 539 -22.00 -17.31 -14.52
N ARG A 540 -22.13 -16.84 -15.77
CA ARG A 540 -23.34 -16.97 -16.60
C ARG A 540 -23.01 -17.52 -17.99
N PRO A 541 -23.50 -18.71 -18.37
CA PRO A 541 -23.21 -19.31 -19.66
C PRO A 541 -23.72 -18.47 -20.84
N ASP A 542 -24.79 -17.69 -20.64
CA ASP A 542 -25.41 -16.87 -21.69
C ASP A 542 -24.69 -15.52 -21.92
N GLY A 543 -23.63 -15.21 -21.17
CA GLY A 543 -22.81 -14.00 -21.37
C GLY A 543 -23.48 -12.68 -20.96
N GLU A 544 -24.68 -12.71 -20.39
CA GLU A 544 -25.35 -11.52 -19.87
C GLU A 544 -24.55 -10.91 -18.70
N PRO A 545 -24.29 -9.59 -18.68
CA PRO A 545 -23.58 -8.95 -17.59
C PRO A 545 -24.41 -8.96 -16.30
N CYS A 546 -23.78 -9.17 -15.13
CA CYS A 546 -24.45 -9.00 -13.85
C CYS A 546 -24.62 -7.52 -13.60
N VAL A 547 -25.85 -7.11 -13.32
CA VAL A 547 -26.13 -5.73 -12.94
C VAL A 547 -26.52 -5.71 -11.48
N TRP A 548 -25.66 -5.19 -10.62
CA TRP A 548 -25.96 -4.93 -9.22
C TRP A 548 -26.53 -3.52 -9.06
N TRP A 549 -27.61 -3.43 -8.30
CA TRP A 549 -28.22 -2.18 -7.85
C TRP A 549 -28.36 -2.24 -6.33
N CYS A 550 -27.85 -1.23 -5.64
CA CYS A 550 -28.03 -1.15 -4.20
C CYS A 550 -29.51 -0.93 -3.92
N ARG A 551 -30.05 -1.79 -3.06
CA ARG A 551 -31.49 -1.91 -2.86
C ARG A 551 -32.08 -0.77 -2.05
N CYS A 552 -31.32 -0.04 -1.24
CA CYS A 552 -31.85 1.00 -0.34
C CYS A 552 -32.76 2.01 -1.05
N ALA A 553 -33.77 2.50 -0.32
CA ALA A 553 -34.80 3.42 -0.80
C ALA A 553 -34.29 4.82 -1.18
N CYS A 554 -33.00 5.12 -0.96
CA CYS A 554 -32.43 6.41 -1.30
C CYS A 554 -32.54 6.68 -2.82
N LEU A 555 -32.85 7.92 -3.18
CA LEU A 555 -32.83 8.41 -4.56
C LEU A 555 -31.47 8.09 -5.21
N LYS A 556 -31.54 7.33 -6.30
CA LYS A 556 -30.38 6.91 -7.10
C LYS A 556 -30.08 7.88 -8.22
N ASP A 557 -31.15 8.48 -8.72
CA ASP A 557 -31.13 9.46 -9.79
C ASP A 557 -30.98 10.84 -9.16
N GLY A 558 -30.01 11.61 -9.65
CA GLY A 558 -29.69 12.95 -9.17
C GLY A 558 -28.19 13.22 -9.20
N PRO A 559 -27.77 14.49 -9.10
CA PRO A 559 -26.35 14.81 -9.00
C PRO A 559 -25.77 14.10 -7.78
N ALA A 560 -24.61 13.47 -7.96
CA ALA A 560 -23.84 12.93 -6.85
C ALA A 560 -23.66 14.06 -5.82
N PRO A 561 -23.95 13.81 -4.52
CA PRO A 561 -23.79 14.84 -3.51
C PRO A 561 -22.35 15.33 -3.55
N ALA A 562 -22.17 16.65 -3.48
CA ALA A 562 -20.85 17.26 -3.48
C ALA A 562 -20.02 16.56 -2.39
N ARG A 563 -18.89 15.96 -2.80
CA ARG A 563 -17.96 15.33 -1.87
C ARG A 563 -17.65 16.39 -0.80
N PRO A 564 -17.84 16.10 0.50
CA PRO A 564 -17.52 17.07 1.53
C PRO A 564 -16.09 17.54 1.27
N ALA A 565 -15.93 18.87 1.14
CA ALA A 565 -14.62 19.47 0.97
C ALA A 565 -13.72 18.88 2.05
N ALA A 566 -12.53 18.39 1.66
CA ALA A 566 -11.57 17.87 2.61
C ALA A 566 -11.48 18.88 3.76
N LYS A 567 -11.70 18.44 5.01
CA LYS A 567 -11.57 19.31 6.17
C LYS A 567 -10.22 19.98 6.04
N VAL A 568 -10.21 21.29 5.80
CA VAL A 568 -9.01 22.09 5.81
C VAL A 568 -8.34 21.79 7.14
N LYS A 569 -7.13 21.22 7.07
CA LYS A 569 -6.31 20.95 8.24
C LYS A 569 -6.33 22.23 9.07
N PRO A 570 -6.80 22.21 10.33
CA PRO A 570 -6.85 23.42 11.14
C PRO A 570 -5.47 24.06 11.09
N ALA A 571 -5.43 25.36 10.77
CA ALA A 571 -4.20 26.13 10.76
C ALA A 571 -3.45 25.86 12.08
N PRO A 572 -2.11 25.74 12.05
CA PRO A 572 -1.32 25.57 13.27
C PRO A 572 -1.76 26.62 14.28
N GLY A 573 -2.21 26.15 15.45
CA GLY A 573 -2.61 27.04 16.53
C GLY A 573 -1.48 28.02 16.82
N ALA A 574 -1.85 29.29 17.00
CA ALA A 574 -0.90 30.35 17.35
C ALA A 574 0.01 29.86 18.49
N PRO A 575 1.34 30.08 18.39
CA PRO A 575 2.25 29.68 19.44
C PRO A 575 1.82 30.29 20.78
N PRO A 576 1.90 29.54 21.89
CA PRO A 576 1.55 30.06 23.20
C PRO A 576 2.39 31.30 23.50
N ALA A 577 1.72 32.35 23.99
CA ALA A 577 2.34 33.62 24.33
C ALA A 577 3.53 33.38 25.27
N THR A 578 4.67 33.91 24.88
CA THR A 578 5.93 33.87 25.61
C THR A 578 5.72 34.43 27.02
N SER A 579 5.87 33.57 28.03
CA SER A 579 5.89 33.97 29.42
C SER A 579 7.07 34.92 29.68
N ALA A 580 6.76 36.10 30.22
CA ALA A 580 7.70 37.14 30.62
C ALA A 580 8.72 36.62 31.66
N PRO A 581 9.95 37.15 31.68
CA PRO A 581 10.99 36.68 32.58
C PRO A 581 10.65 36.98 34.05
N ALA A 582 10.90 35.98 34.89
CA ALA A 582 10.70 36.03 36.33
C ALA A 582 11.58 37.10 36.98
N ARG A 583 10.96 37.92 37.85
CA ARG A 583 11.64 38.82 38.76
C ARG A 583 12.44 38.03 39.80
N GLU A 584 13.72 38.37 39.93
CA GLU A 584 14.55 38.10 41.10
C GLU A 584 13.78 38.49 42.37
N SER A 585 13.64 37.53 43.30
CA SER A 585 13.21 37.80 44.66
C SER A 585 14.31 37.38 45.61
N ALA A 586 14.69 38.35 46.43
CA ALA A 586 15.80 38.35 47.36
C ALA A 586 15.67 37.31 48.48
N ALA A 587 16.83 37.03 49.06
CA ALA A 587 17.08 36.20 50.23
C ALA A 587 16.17 36.49 51.44
N THR A 588 15.80 35.43 52.18
CA THR A 588 15.65 35.52 53.64
C THR A 588 15.90 34.18 54.33
N SER A 589 16.89 34.24 55.24
CA SER A 589 17.25 33.42 56.40
C SER A 589 16.68 32.00 56.62
N PHE A 590 17.64 31.09 56.80
CA PHE A 590 17.64 29.92 57.68
C PHE A 590 16.94 30.14 59.03
N ARG A 591 16.13 29.17 59.45
CA ARG A 591 15.92 28.84 60.88
C ARG A 591 15.68 27.33 61.02
N ALA A 592 16.56 26.68 61.77
CA ALA A 592 16.42 25.29 62.21
C ALA A 592 15.32 25.16 63.27
N PRO A 593 14.66 24.00 63.40
CA PRO A 593 14.00 23.61 64.64
C PRO A 593 14.83 22.60 65.44
N GLU A 594 14.88 22.88 66.72
CA GLU A 594 15.47 22.10 67.80
C GLU A 594 14.71 20.79 68.07
N ALA A 595 15.42 19.89 68.74
CA ALA A 595 14.95 18.62 69.26
C ALA A 595 13.99 18.80 70.46
N GLY A 596 13.05 17.87 70.59
CA GLY A 596 12.65 17.41 71.92
C GLY A 596 11.17 17.04 72.11
N THR A 597 11.01 15.88 72.77
CA THR A 597 9.88 15.42 73.60
C THR A 597 8.62 14.83 72.93
N LEU A 598 8.59 13.49 72.94
CA LEU A 598 7.64 12.64 73.71
C LEU A 598 6.17 13.09 73.78
N GLN A 599 5.24 12.28 73.25
CA GLN A 599 4.43 11.36 74.06
C GLN A 599 3.47 10.50 73.22
N ALA A 600 3.26 9.28 73.68
CA ALA A 600 2.33 8.29 73.17
C ALA A 600 0.86 8.64 73.48
N ALA A 601 -0.07 8.20 72.62
CA ALA A 601 -1.25 7.45 73.03
C ALA A 601 -2.02 6.93 71.81
N LEU A 602 -2.34 5.64 71.89
CA LEU A 602 -3.36 4.86 71.17
C LEU A 602 -4.61 5.67 70.80
N TRP A 603 -5.18 5.44 69.61
CA TRP A 603 -6.49 4.79 69.35
C TRP A 603 -6.50 4.30 67.90
#